data_AF-A0AAD1H0J4-F1
#
_entry.id   AF-A0AAD1H0J4-F1
#
_cell.length_a   1.000
_cell.length_b   1.000
_cell.length_c   1.000
_cell.angle_alpha   90.00
_cell.angle_beta   90.00
_cell.angle_gamma   90.00
#
_symmetry.space_group_name_H-M   'P 1'
#
loop_
_entity.id
_entity.type
_entity.pdbx_description
1 polymer ?
#
loop_
_entity_poly.entity_id
_entity_poly.type
_entity_poly.pdbx_seq_one_letter_code
_entity_poly.pdbx_strand_id
1 'polypeptide(L)'
;MVGELHVAGAGVSCGYWRRAALTASRFVACPFGGPGLRMYRTGDLVSWGPDGQLQYRGRADEQVKIRGYRIELGEIQAALSGLDGVEQAVVIVREDRPGDKRLVGYITGNADPATVRDQLAGLLPAYMIPAAVVALAAMPLTVNGKLDKRALPAPEYTVGAYRAPANAVEEILAGIYAQVLGHERVGADDSFFDRGGDSISAMRLIAAVNTGLDAGLTVRAVFETPTVAGLASRIGGTRAAPAVGTGGAAGGGPTVVRPAAVVGPRPIARALTGVQHGGGVAAARAA
;
A
#
# COMPACT_ATOMS: atom_id res chain seq x y z
N MET A 1 1.45 19.96 26.10
CA MET A 1 2.32 20.47 25.02
C MET A 1 2.71 19.28 24.14
N VAL A 2 2.67 19.44 22.81
CA VAL A 2 3.03 18.39 21.84
C VAL A 2 4.45 18.63 21.35
N GLY A 3 5.26 17.58 21.22
CA GLY A 3 6.63 17.64 20.72
C GLY A 3 6.98 16.43 19.86
N GLU A 4 8.14 16.46 19.21
CA GLU A 4 8.61 15.37 18.38
C GLU A 4 9.37 14.32 19.21
N LEU A 5 9.00 13.05 19.02
CA LEU A 5 9.63 11.91 19.67
C LEU A 5 11.01 11.64 19.06
N HIS A 6 12.02 11.51 19.93
CA HIS A 6 13.36 11.06 19.59
C HIS A 6 13.70 9.83 20.42
N VAL A 7 14.42 8.88 19.83
CA VAL A 7 14.87 7.65 20.50
C VAL A 7 16.38 7.66 20.61
N ALA A 8 16.92 7.39 21.80
CA ALA A 8 18.35 7.29 22.06
C ALA A 8 18.70 5.96 22.74
N GLY A 9 19.99 5.59 22.75
CA GLY A 9 20.50 4.39 23.41
C GLY A 9 20.84 3.25 22.46
N ALA A 10 21.05 2.06 23.01
CA ALA A 10 21.60 0.90 22.29
C ALA A 10 20.72 0.40 21.12
N GLY A 11 19.43 0.73 21.12
CA GLY A 11 18.50 0.36 20.03
C GLY A 11 18.58 1.25 18.79
N VAL A 12 19.37 2.33 18.80
CA VAL A 12 19.52 3.22 17.65
C VAL A 12 20.44 2.56 16.60
N SER A 13 19.96 2.43 15.37
CA SER A 13 20.72 1.77 14.30
C SER A 13 21.91 2.61 13.81
N CYS A 14 22.78 1.99 13.00
CA CYS A 14 23.95 2.67 12.45
C CYS A 14 23.58 3.82 11.49
N GLY A 15 22.44 3.69 10.80
CA GLY A 15 21.98 4.62 9.77
C GLY A 15 21.28 3.91 8.61
N TYR A 16 21.14 4.60 7.50
CA TYR A 16 20.61 4.05 6.25
C TYR A 16 21.75 3.63 5.32
N TRP A 17 21.65 2.41 4.77
CA TRP A 17 22.66 1.84 3.88
C TRP A 17 22.91 2.75 2.67
N ARG A 18 24.17 3.18 2.48
CA ARG A 18 24.63 4.05 1.38
C ARG A 18 23.83 5.36 1.22
N ARG A 19 23.20 5.86 2.29
CA ARG A 19 22.45 7.14 2.28
C ARG A 19 22.93 8.04 3.41
N ALA A 20 24.14 8.59 3.25
CA ALA A 20 24.81 9.42 4.27
C ALA A 20 24.01 10.68 4.63
N ALA A 21 23.48 11.41 3.63
CA ALA A 21 22.69 12.61 3.85
C ALA A 21 21.41 12.33 4.66
N LEU A 22 20.67 11.27 4.32
CA LEU A 22 19.47 10.86 5.04
C LEU A 22 19.81 10.36 6.46
N THR A 23 20.96 9.69 6.62
CA THR A 23 21.44 9.27 7.93
C THR A 23 21.74 10.49 8.80
N ALA A 24 22.46 11.48 8.29
CA ALA A 24 22.79 12.69 9.05
C ALA A 24 21.54 13.50 9.43
N SER A 25 20.51 13.54 8.59
CA SER A 25 19.28 14.29 8.89
C SER A 25 18.36 13.62 9.91
N ARG A 26 18.45 12.29 10.08
CA ARG A 26 17.62 11.52 11.03
C ARG A 26 18.36 11.06 12.29
N PHE A 27 19.68 10.90 12.24
CA PHE A 27 20.51 10.44 13.36
C PHE A 27 21.37 11.60 13.85
N VAL A 28 20.79 12.44 14.72
CA VAL A 28 21.37 13.70 15.19
C VAL A 28 22.11 13.50 16.53
N ALA A 29 22.95 14.46 16.90
CA ALA A 29 23.64 14.43 18.20
C ALA A 29 22.62 14.45 19.35
N CYS A 30 22.83 13.62 20.37
CA CYS A 30 21.98 13.58 21.55
C CYS A 30 22.49 14.61 22.58
N PRO A 31 21.76 15.70 22.87
CA PRO A 31 22.20 16.70 23.85
C PRO A 31 22.06 16.22 25.30
N PHE A 32 21.35 15.11 25.51
CA PHE A 32 21.05 14.54 26.85
C PHE A 32 21.99 13.39 27.23
N GLY A 33 22.93 13.03 26.35
CA GLY A 33 23.83 11.90 26.50
C GLY A 33 25.31 12.32 26.63
N GLY A 34 26.17 11.35 26.91
CA GLY A 34 27.62 11.52 26.83
C GLY A 34 28.13 11.73 25.39
N PRO A 35 29.41 12.12 25.22
CA PRO A 35 30.02 12.39 23.93
C PRO A 35 29.83 11.23 22.93
N GLY A 36 29.50 11.57 21.68
CA GLY A 36 29.32 10.59 20.60
C GLY A 36 27.96 9.88 20.58
N LEU A 37 27.09 10.09 21.58
CA LEU A 37 25.74 9.57 21.55
C LEU A 37 24.88 10.29 20.50
N ARG A 38 24.09 9.50 19.77
CA ARG A 38 23.12 9.96 18.78
C ARG A 38 21.71 9.65 19.22
N MET A 39 20.76 10.43 18.74
CA MET A 39 19.34 10.16 18.83
C MET A 39 18.74 10.05 17.43
N TYR A 40 17.81 9.12 17.27
CA TYR A 40 17.03 8.95 16.06
C TYR A 40 15.75 9.79 16.15
N ARG A 41 15.57 10.67 15.17
CA ARG A 41 14.40 11.51 14.98
C ARG A 41 13.28 10.69 14.34
N THR A 42 12.28 10.28 15.13
CA THR A 42 11.28 9.31 14.65
C THR A 42 10.28 9.91 13.67
N GLY A 43 10.09 11.23 13.71
CA GLY A 43 9.02 11.92 13.00
C GLY A 43 7.66 11.76 13.66
N ASP A 44 7.53 11.15 14.84
CA ASP A 44 6.25 11.03 15.55
C ASP A 44 6.03 12.23 16.48
N LEU A 45 4.81 12.77 16.50
CA LEU A 45 4.38 13.80 17.45
C LEU A 45 3.71 13.13 18.65
N VAL A 46 4.15 13.50 19.84
CA VAL A 46 3.68 12.93 21.10
C VAL A 46 3.46 14.02 22.16
N SER A 47 2.70 13.70 23.19
CA SER A 47 2.56 14.52 24.39
C SER A 47 2.51 13.64 25.62
N TRP A 48 3.04 14.11 26.76
CA TRP A 48 2.88 13.41 28.03
C TRP A 48 1.45 13.47 28.54
N GLY A 49 0.91 12.32 28.90
CA GLY A 49 -0.32 12.19 29.68
C GLY A 49 -0.09 12.48 31.17
N PRO A 50 -1.17 12.72 31.93
CA PRO A 50 -1.09 12.92 33.38
C PRO A 50 -0.63 11.66 34.14
N ASP A 51 -0.73 10.50 33.51
CA ASP A 51 -0.25 9.20 33.98
C ASP A 51 1.25 8.95 33.70
N GLY A 52 1.94 9.93 33.11
CA GLY A 52 3.34 9.79 32.72
C GLY A 52 3.56 8.88 31.51
N GLN A 53 2.51 8.55 30.75
CA GLN A 53 2.63 7.81 29.49
C GLN A 53 2.71 8.76 28.29
N LEU A 54 3.38 8.31 27.23
CA LEU A 54 3.40 9.04 25.95
C LEU A 54 2.10 8.80 25.19
N GLN A 55 1.39 9.89 24.88
CA GLN A 55 0.21 9.88 24.03
C GLN A 55 0.62 10.28 22.62
N TYR A 56 0.40 9.38 21.66
CA TYR A 56 0.65 9.63 20.25
C TYR A 56 -0.35 10.65 19.67
N ARG A 57 0.16 11.63 18.91
CA ARG A 57 -0.61 12.75 18.35
C ARG A 57 -0.53 12.84 16.82
N GLY A 58 0.32 12.04 16.17
CA GLY A 58 0.45 12.02 14.72
C GLY A 58 1.91 11.94 14.27
N ARG A 59 2.17 12.29 13.01
CA ARG A 59 3.51 12.40 12.43
C ARG A 59 3.82 13.87 12.16
N ALA A 60 5.08 14.26 12.33
CA ALA A 60 5.65 15.51 11.86
C ALA A 60 5.94 15.47 10.35
N ASP A 61 6.14 14.27 9.79
CA ASP A 61 6.23 14.04 8.35
C ASP A 61 4.93 13.46 7.77
N GLU A 62 4.78 13.48 6.45
CA GLU A 62 3.53 13.17 5.76
C GLU A 62 3.31 11.67 5.53
N GLN A 63 3.76 10.83 6.46
CA GLN A 63 3.60 9.39 6.32
C GLN A 63 2.15 8.95 6.57
N VAL A 64 1.64 8.06 5.70
CA VAL A 64 0.23 7.65 5.71
C VAL A 64 0.07 6.14 5.70
N LYS A 65 -1.07 5.68 6.25
CA LYS A 65 -1.50 4.28 6.13
C LYS A 65 -2.66 4.18 5.15
N ILE A 66 -2.45 3.44 4.07
CA ILE A 66 -3.48 3.19 3.05
C ILE A 66 -3.53 1.70 2.79
N ARG A 67 -4.70 1.09 2.98
CA ARG A 67 -4.95 -0.34 2.67
C ARG A 67 -3.90 -1.29 3.28
N GLY A 68 -3.42 -0.96 4.49
CA GLY A 68 -2.41 -1.73 5.23
C GLY A 68 -0.94 -1.35 4.95
N TYR A 69 -0.67 -0.57 3.91
CA TYR A 69 0.68 -0.10 3.59
C TYR A 69 1.03 1.15 4.37
N ARG A 70 2.25 1.18 4.88
CA ARG A 70 2.89 2.38 5.40
C ARG A 70 3.61 3.05 4.24
N ILE A 71 3.06 4.16 3.75
CA ILE A 71 3.52 4.84 2.53
C ILE A 71 4.12 6.18 2.92
N GLU A 72 5.32 6.45 2.41
CA GLU A 72 6.01 7.74 2.54
C GLU A 72 5.65 8.61 1.33
N LEU A 73 4.77 9.61 1.53
CA LEU A 73 4.33 10.47 0.42
C LEU A 73 5.51 11.20 -0.26
N GLY A 74 6.54 11.53 0.51
CA GLY A 74 7.76 12.16 0.00
C GLY A 74 8.53 11.29 -1.01
N GLU A 75 8.44 9.95 -0.94
CA GLU A 75 9.07 9.06 -1.92
C GLU A 75 8.38 9.17 -3.28
N ILE A 76 7.04 9.14 -3.28
CA ILE A 76 6.23 9.29 -4.49
C ILE A 76 6.41 10.68 -5.09
N GLN A 77 6.45 11.71 -4.23
CA GLN A 77 6.69 13.08 -4.65
C GLN A 77 8.07 13.25 -5.29
N ALA A 78 9.12 12.67 -4.70
CA ALA A 78 10.47 12.72 -5.27
C ALA A 78 10.55 11.99 -6.62
N ALA A 79 9.86 10.86 -6.76
CA ALA A 79 9.76 10.16 -8.04
C ALA A 79 9.05 11.01 -9.10
N LEU A 80 7.92 11.64 -8.76
CA LEU A 80 7.20 12.56 -9.65
C LEU A 80 8.07 13.75 -10.09
N SER A 81 8.73 14.41 -9.15
CA SER A 81 9.61 15.55 -9.44
C SER A 81 10.85 15.19 -10.26
N GLY A 82 11.18 13.89 -10.36
CA GLY A 82 12.28 13.41 -11.18
C GLY A 82 11.91 13.12 -12.65
N LEU A 83 10.63 13.24 -13.02
CA LEU A 83 10.16 12.98 -14.38
C LEU A 83 10.23 14.23 -15.26
N ASP A 84 10.53 14.03 -16.54
CA ASP A 84 10.65 15.11 -17.50
C ASP A 84 9.35 15.91 -17.66
N GLY A 85 9.46 17.23 -17.64
CA GLY A 85 8.33 18.15 -17.79
C GLY A 85 7.54 18.43 -16.51
N VAL A 86 7.91 17.82 -15.37
CA VAL A 86 7.36 18.15 -14.05
C VAL A 86 8.21 19.22 -13.37
N GLU A 87 7.60 20.36 -13.04
CA GLU A 87 8.30 21.47 -12.36
C GLU A 87 8.13 21.41 -10.84
N GLN A 88 6.91 21.14 -10.38
CA GLN A 88 6.58 20.91 -8.98
C GLN A 88 5.69 19.68 -8.87
N ALA A 89 5.86 18.91 -7.80
CA ALA A 89 4.98 17.79 -7.48
C ALA A 89 4.60 17.80 -6.01
N VAL A 90 3.38 17.39 -5.73
CA VAL A 90 2.83 17.17 -4.39
C VAL A 90 2.00 15.90 -4.42
N VAL A 91 2.12 15.08 -3.38
CA VAL A 91 1.26 13.89 -3.22
C VAL A 91 0.48 14.01 -1.93
N ILE A 92 -0.82 13.80 -2.00
CA ILE A 92 -1.69 13.78 -0.82
C ILE A 92 -2.53 12.51 -0.78
N VAL A 93 -3.06 12.23 0.41
CA VAL A 93 -4.17 11.28 0.56
C VAL A 93 -5.48 12.06 0.50
N ARG A 94 -6.35 11.68 -0.44
CA ARG A 94 -7.73 12.14 -0.48
C ARG A 94 -8.66 11.05 0.01
N GLU A 95 -9.76 11.47 0.60
CA GLU A 95 -10.87 10.64 1.02
C GLU A 95 -12.16 11.34 0.55
N ASP A 96 -12.40 11.31 -0.77
CA ASP A 96 -13.56 11.99 -1.37
C ASP A 96 -14.87 11.22 -1.07
N ARG A 97 -14.76 9.93 -0.69
CA ARG A 97 -15.84 9.10 -0.15
C ARG A 97 -15.40 8.53 1.20
N PRO A 98 -16.28 8.48 2.23
CA PRO A 98 -15.93 7.94 3.53
C PRO A 98 -15.33 6.53 3.45
N GLY A 99 -14.15 6.34 4.04
CA GLY A 99 -13.40 5.09 4.05
C GLY A 99 -12.52 4.82 2.82
N ASP A 100 -12.70 5.57 1.72
CA ASP A 100 -11.97 5.35 0.46
C ASP A 100 -10.78 6.30 0.34
N LYS A 101 -9.69 5.94 1.03
CA LYS A 101 -8.43 6.69 0.99
C LYS A 101 -7.64 6.36 -0.27
N ARG A 102 -7.33 7.38 -1.07
CA ARG A 102 -6.58 7.27 -2.33
C ARG A 102 -5.41 8.23 -2.36
N LEU A 103 -4.31 7.79 -2.96
CA LEU A 103 -3.19 8.67 -3.29
C LEU A 103 -3.55 9.50 -4.52
N VAL A 104 -3.29 10.80 -4.47
CA VAL A 104 -3.45 11.70 -5.61
C VAL A 104 -2.19 12.55 -5.74
N GLY A 105 -1.61 12.53 -6.94
CA GLY A 105 -0.48 13.38 -7.30
C GLY A 105 -0.99 14.66 -7.96
N TYR A 106 -0.40 15.79 -7.60
CA TYR A 106 -0.60 17.07 -8.26
C TYR A 106 0.74 17.50 -8.83
N ILE A 107 0.75 17.96 -10.07
CA ILE A 107 1.95 18.41 -10.75
C ILE A 107 1.74 19.77 -11.40
N THR A 108 2.81 20.54 -11.57
CA THR A 108 2.88 21.69 -12.48
C THR A 108 3.90 21.40 -13.57
N GLY A 109 3.86 22.21 -14.64
CA GLY A 109 4.72 22.06 -15.82
C GLY A 109 3.94 21.54 -17.03
N ASN A 110 4.66 20.92 -17.97
CA ASN A 110 4.13 20.51 -19.27
C ASN A 110 4.00 18.98 -19.43
N ALA A 111 4.27 18.23 -18.37
CA ALA A 111 4.14 16.79 -18.39
C ALA A 111 2.66 16.36 -18.49
N ASP A 112 2.40 15.36 -19.32
CA ASP A 112 1.08 14.74 -19.43
C ASP A 112 0.79 13.83 -18.21
N PRO A 113 -0.30 14.05 -17.46
CA PRO A 113 -0.60 13.27 -16.26
C PRO A 113 -0.72 11.76 -16.46
N ALA A 114 -1.26 11.30 -17.60
CA ALA A 114 -1.40 9.88 -17.89
C ALA A 114 -0.03 9.24 -18.10
N THR A 115 0.80 9.86 -18.94
CA THR A 115 2.18 9.44 -19.20
C THR A 115 3.02 9.41 -17.92
N VAL A 116 2.90 10.42 -17.06
CA VAL A 116 3.58 10.50 -15.77
C VAL A 116 3.20 9.34 -14.86
N ARG A 117 1.90 9.02 -14.78
CA ARG A 117 1.40 7.91 -13.97
C ARG A 117 1.94 6.57 -14.47
N ASP A 118 2.01 6.36 -15.79
CA ASP A 118 2.56 5.15 -16.39
C ASP A 118 4.06 5.01 -16.13
N GLN A 119 4.82 6.12 -16.21
CA GLN A 119 6.24 6.13 -15.86
C GLN A 119 6.47 5.78 -14.39
N LEU A 120 5.65 6.29 -13.47
CA LEU A 120 5.72 5.92 -12.05
C LEU A 120 5.55 4.41 -11.84
N ALA A 121 4.68 3.76 -12.62
CA ALA A 121 4.44 2.31 -12.51
C ALA A 121 5.69 1.47 -12.82
N GLY A 122 6.65 2.01 -13.58
CA GLY A 122 7.96 1.40 -13.80
C GLY A 122 9.00 1.67 -12.70
N LEU A 123 8.75 2.64 -11.81
CA LEU A 123 9.71 3.12 -10.81
C LEU A 123 9.33 2.72 -9.37
N LEU A 124 8.03 2.65 -9.09
CA LEU A 124 7.50 2.43 -7.76
C LEU A 124 6.63 1.18 -7.70
N PRO A 125 6.51 0.53 -6.53
CA PRO A 125 5.52 -0.52 -6.32
C PRO A 125 4.09 -0.03 -6.61
N ALA A 126 3.24 -0.91 -7.15
CA ALA A 126 1.87 -0.59 -7.55
C ALA A 126 1.03 0.13 -6.47
N TYR A 127 1.21 -0.22 -5.19
CA TYR A 127 0.47 0.39 -4.08
C TYR A 127 0.91 1.83 -3.75
N MET A 128 2.04 2.30 -4.28
CA MET A 128 2.53 3.67 -4.17
C MET A 128 2.12 4.55 -5.36
N ILE A 129 1.57 3.96 -6.42
CA ILE A 129 1.16 4.69 -7.61
C ILE A 129 -0.12 5.49 -7.29
N PRO A 130 -0.12 6.83 -7.50
CA PRO A 130 -1.33 7.62 -7.33
C PRO A 130 -2.49 7.09 -8.19
N ALA A 131 -3.69 7.08 -7.61
CA ALA A 131 -4.91 6.72 -8.33
C ALA A 131 -5.21 7.71 -9.47
N ALA A 132 -4.80 8.97 -9.28
CA ALA A 132 -4.85 10.01 -10.29
C ALA A 132 -3.64 10.95 -10.16
N VAL A 133 -3.24 11.53 -11.29
CA VAL A 133 -2.31 12.66 -11.36
C VAL A 133 -3.07 13.83 -11.99
N VAL A 134 -2.99 15.02 -11.38
CA VAL A 134 -3.70 16.21 -11.81
C VAL A 134 -2.69 17.30 -12.14
N ALA A 135 -2.72 17.80 -13.38
CA ALA A 135 -1.94 18.97 -13.78
C ALA A 135 -2.62 20.26 -13.29
N LEU A 136 -1.84 21.14 -12.69
CA LEU A 136 -2.23 22.47 -12.24
C LEU A 136 -1.36 23.52 -12.93
N ALA A 137 -1.94 24.69 -13.18
CA ALA A 137 -1.17 25.85 -13.65
C ALA A 137 -0.16 26.32 -12.57
N ALA A 138 -0.53 26.23 -11.29
CA ALA A 138 0.32 26.56 -10.15
C ALA A 138 -0.14 25.82 -8.89
N MET A 139 0.78 25.56 -7.96
CA MET A 139 0.44 24.98 -6.66
C MET A 139 -0.30 26.02 -5.79
N PRO A 140 -1.46 25.68 -5.21
CA PRO A 140 -2.16 26.60 -4.32
C PRO A 140 -1.41 26.72 -3.00
N LEU A 141 -1.03 27.94 -2.63
CA LEU A 141 -0.34 28.23 -1.39
C LEU A 141 -1.21 29.11 -0.48
N THR A 142 -1.15 28.84 0.81
CA THR A 142 -1.63 29.73 1.87
C THR A 142 -0.83 31.04 1.89
N VAL A 143 -1.33 32.05 2.60
CA VAL A 143 -0.63 33.34 2.81
C VAL A 143 0.78 33.20 3.41
N ASN A 144 1.07 32.06 4.06
CA ASN A 144 2.38 31.76 4.65
C ASN A 144 3.30 30.95 3.71
N GLY A 145 2.93 30.81 2.43
CA GLY A 145 3.71 30.06 1.44
C GLY A 145 3.68 28.53 1.60
N LYS A 146 2.84 28.00 2.50
CA LYS A 146 2.61 26.55 2.64
C LYS A 146 1.52 26.08 1.68
N LEU A 147 1.59 24.85 1.20
CA LEU A 147 0.54 24.23 0.39
C LEU A 147 -0.85 24.33 1.07
N ASP A 148 -1.82 24.86 0.34
CA ASP A 148 -3.23 24.82 0.74
C ASP A 148 -3.91 23.56 0.19
N LYS A 149 -3.93 22.50 1.02
CA LYS A 149 -4.53 21.21 0.64
C LYS A 149 -6.03 21.31 0.36
N ARG A 150 -6.73 22.32 0.89
CA ARG A 150 -8.18 22.48 0.73
C ARG A 150 -8.53 23.08 -0.62
N ALA A 151 -7.61 23.85 -1.19
CA ALA A 151 -7.73 24.46 -2.52
C ALA A 151 -7.37 23.50 -3.66
N LEU A 152 -6.86 22.29 -3.36
CA LEU A 152 -6.54 21.29 -4.38
C LEU A 152 -7.82 20.71 -5.00
N PRO A 153 -7.98 20.77 -6.33
CA PRO A 153 -9.17 20.26 -7.00
C PRO A 153 -9.27 18.74 -6.84
N ALA A 154 -10.50 18.23 -6.75
CA ALA A 154 -10.72 16.78 -6.78
C ALA A 154 -10.32 16.23 -8.16
N PRO A 155 -9.61 15.10 -8.22
CA PRO A 155 -9.34 14.47 -9.51
C PRO A 155 -10.62 13.93 -10.12
N GLU A 156 -10.75 14.04 -11.43
CA GLU A 156 -11.68 13.23 -12.17
C GLU A 156 -11.12 11.81 -12.23
N TYR A 157 -11.62 10.93 -11.38
CA TYR A 157 -11.28 9.51 -11.48
C TYR A 157 -11.91 8.99 -12.77
N THR A 158 -11.11 8.86 -13.83
CA THR A 158 -11.54 8.21 -15.05
C THR A 158 -11.88 6.76 -14.69
N VAL A 159 -13.17 6.47 -14.54
CA VAL A 159 -13.65 5.09 -14.50
C VAL A 159 -13.30 4.56 -15.87
N GLY A 160 -12.31 3.66 -15.95
CA GLY A 160 -11.86 3.11 -17.23
C GLY A 160 -13.07 2.67 -18.04
N ALA A 161 -13.08 2.97 -19.34
CA ALA A 161 -14.15 2.52 -20.22
C ALA A 161 -14.32 1.00 -20.01
N TYR A 162 -15.56 0.55 -19.83
CA TYR A 162 -15.82 -0.85 -19.57
C TYR A 162 -15.24 -1.71 -20.70
N ARG A 163 -14.19 -2.48 -20.38
CA ARG A 163 -13.67 -3.54 -21.24
C ARG A 163 -14.25 -4.87 -20.79
N ALA A 164 -14.95 -5.54 -21.69
CA ALA A 164 -15.42 -6.90 -21.41
C ALA A 164 -14.22 -7.85 -21.23
N PRO A 165 -14.32 -8.84 -20.34
CA PRO A 165 -13.40 -9.97 -20.31
C PRO A 165 -13.23 -10.56 -21.72
N ALA A 166 -11.98 -10.77 -22.13
CA ALA A 166 -11.63 -11.19 -23.49
C ALA A 166 -11.40 -12.71 -23.59
N ASN A 167 -11.29 -13.42 -22.47
CA ASN A 167 -11.05 -14.86 -22.43
C ASN A 167 -11.67 -15.50 -21.17
N ALA A 168 -11.73 -16.84 -21.16
CA ALA A 168 -12.34 -17.61 -20.07
C ALA A 168 -11.70 -17.34 -18.70
N VAL A 169 -10.40 -17.06 -18.64
CA VAL A 169 -9.72 -16.75 -17.38
C VAL A 169 -10.17 -15.37 -16.86
N GLU A 170 -10.20 -14.36 -17.72
CA GLU A 170 -10.74 -13.04 -17.38
C GLU A 170 -12.23 -13.12 -16.98
N GLU A 171 -13.04 -13.95 -17.64
CA GLU A 171 -14.46 -14.14 -17.30
C GLU A 171 -14.65 -14.71 -15.88
N ILE A 172 -13.91 -15.77 -15.55
CA ILE A 172 -13.95 -16.38 -14.22
C ILE A 172 -13.47 -15.38 -13.15
N LEU A 173 -12.35 -14.69 -13.41
CA LEU A 173 -11.83 -13.68 -12.50
C LEU A 173 -12.80 -12.52 -12.30
N ALA A 174 -13.42 -12.00 -13.37
CA ALA A 174 -14.41 -10.95 -13.27
C ALA A 174 -15.63 -11.38 -12.44
N GLY A 175 -16.08 -12.62 -12.58
CA GLY A 175 -17.15 -13.19 -11.75
C GLY A 175 -16.77 -13.28 -10.27
N ILE A 176 -15.55 -13.72 -9.97
CA ILE A 176 -15.06 -13.79 -8.58
C ILE A 176 -14.92 -12.39 -7.97
N TYR A 177 -14.43 -11.41 -8.75
CA TYR A 177 -14.37 -10.00 -8.34
C TYR A 177 -15.76 -9.46 -8.00
N ALA A 178 -16.72 -9.65 -8.91
CA ALA A 178 -18.10 -9.24 -8.73
C ALA A 178 -18.70 -9.80 -7.44
N GLN A 179 -18.50 -11.10 -7.18
CA GLN A 179 -19.01 -11.77 -5.98
C GLN A 179 -18.36 -11.25 -4.69
N VAL A 180 -17.03 -11.06 -4.68
CA VAL A 180 -16.29 -10.62 -3.48
C VAL A 180 -16.58 -9.17 -3.13
N LEU A 181 -16.74 -8.31 -4.15
CA LEU A 181 -16.99 -6.88 -3.98
C LEU A 181 -18.48 -6.54 -3.88
N GLY A 182 -19.37 -7.48 -4.20
CA GLY A 182 -20.82 -7.26 -4.20
C GLY A 182 -21.30 -6.38 -5.37
N HIS A 183 -20.62 -6.44 -6.52
CA HIS A 183 -21.00 -5.69 -7.73
C HIS A 183 -21.70 -6.61 -8.74
N GLU A 184 -22.61 -6.06 -9.54
CA GLU A 184 -23.27 -6.82 -10.61
C GLU A 184 -22.32 -7.14 -11.77
N ARG A 185 -21.39 -6.21 -12.07
CA ARG A 185 -20.47 -6.33 -13.20
C ARG A 185 -19.11 -5.69 -12.92
N VAL A 186 -18.05 -6.40 -13.31
CA VAL A 186 -16.66 -5.95 -13.26
C VAL A 186 -16.03 -6.15 -14.64
N GLY A 187 -15.42 -5.10 -15.17
CA GLY A 187 -14.66 -5.10 -16.42
C GLY A 187 -13.23 -5.58 -16.23
N ALA A 188 -12.58 -5.94 -17.32
CA ALA A 188 -11.27 -6.56 -17.30
C ALA A 188 -10.16 -5.63 -16.77
N ASP A 189 -10.31 -4.31 -16.95
CA ASP A 189 -9.34 -3.31 -16.49
C ASP A 189 -9.74 -2.65 -15.17
N ASP A 190 -10.81 -3.13 -14.53
CA ASP A 190 -11.24 -2.60 -13.24
C ASP A 190 -10.30 -3.06 -12.12
N SER A 191 -9.70 -2.09 -11.45
CA SER A 191 -8.87 -2.32 -10.26
C SER A 191 -9.74 -2.77 -9.08
N PHE A 192 -9.35 -3.89 -8.46
CA PHE A 192 -10.00 -4.44 -7.27
C PHE A 192 -10.19 -3.39 -6.17
N PHE A 193 -9.15 -2.60 -5.91
CA PHE A 193 -9.16 -1.63 -4.82
C PHE A 193 -9.91 -0.34 -5.18
N ASP A 194 -9.94 0.05 -6.44
CA ASP A 194 -10.71 1.23 -6.87
C ASP A 194 -12.22 0.97 -6.86
N ARG A 195 -12.60 -0.32 -6.89
CA ARG A 195 -13.97 -0.83 -6.72
C ARG A 195 -14.34 -1.15 -5.27
N GLY A 196 -13.55 -0.70 -4.30
CA GLY A 196 -13.85 -0.83 -2.86
C GLY A 196 -13.25 -2.06 -2.18
N GLY A 197 -12.37 -2.78 -2.87
CA GLY A 197 -11.60 -3.87 -2.26
C GLY A 197 -10.65 -3.39 -1.15
N ASP A 198 -10.44 -4.23 -0.16
CA ASP A 198 -9.55 -4.07 0.98
C ASP A 198 -8.71 -5.34 1.22
N SER A 199 -7.90 -5.36 2.28
CA SER A 199 -7.04 -6.50 2.57
C SER A 199 -7.82 -7.78 2.91
N ILE A 200 -9.00 -7.68 3.54
CA ILE A 200 -9.80 -8.84 3.95
C ILE A 200 -10.49 -9.46 2.72
N SER A 201 -11.10 -8.62 1.90
CA SER A 201 -11.70 -9.01 0.64
C SER A 201 -10.64 -9.50 -0.36
N ALA A 202 -9.42 -8.97 -0.38
CA ALA A 202 -8.31 -9.50 -1.19
C ALA A 202 -7.91 -10.92 -0.77
N MET A 203 -7.92 -11.24 0.54
CA MET A 203 -7.70 -12.61 1.02
C MET A 203 -8.81 -13.55 0.53
N ARG A 204 -10.08 -13.11 0.60
CA ARG A 204 -11.22 -13.88 0.09
C ARG A 204 -11.15 -14.08 -1.42
N LEU A 205 -10.75 -13.05 -2.15
CA LEU A 205 -10.54 -13.08 -3.59
C LEU A 205 -9.53 -14.17 -3.96
N ILE A 206 -8.32 -14.14 -3.38
CA ILE A 206 -7.30 -15.13 -3.72
C ILE A 206 -7.70 -16.56 -3.33
N ALA A 207 -8.37 -16.74 -2.19
CA ALA A 207 -8.89 -18.06 -1.82
C ALA A 207 -9.87 -18.59 -2.88
N ALA A 208 -10.79 -17.76 -3.36
CA ALA A 208 -11.73 -18.13 -4.42
C ALA A 208 -11.03 -18.37 -5.77
N VAL A 209 -10.10 -17.50 -6.16
CA VAL A 209 -9.32 -17.65 -7.40
C VAL A 209 -8.51 -18.93 -7.41
N ASN A 210 -7.78 -19.23 -6.34
CA ASN A 210 -6.97 -20.45 -6.26
C ASN A 210 -7.84 -21.70 -6.22
N THR A 211 -9.03 -21.64 -5.62
CA THR A 211 -9.99 -22.76 -5.63
C THR A 211 -10.57 -22.98 -7.03
N GLY A 212 -10.91 -21.91 -7.75
CA GLY A 212 -11.57 -21.99 -9.05
C GLY A 212 -10.64 -22.24 -10.24
N LEU A 213 -9.38 -21.79 -10.15
CA LEU A 213 -8.44 -21.79 -11.28
C LEU A 213 -7.13 -22.53 -11.01
N ASP A 214 -6.94 -23.10 -9.82
CA ASP A 214 -5.69 -23.78 -9.39
C ASP A 214 -4.44 -22.91 -9.64
N ALA A 215 -4.57 -21.60 -9.41
CA ALA A 215 -3.64 -20.60 -9.90
C ALA A 215 -2.40 -20.36 -9.01
N GLY A 216 -2.39 -20.89 -7.78
CA GLY A 216 -1.28 -20.71 -6.83
C GLY A 216 -0.93 -19.25 -6.50
N LEU A 217 -1.85 -18.30 -6.72
CA LEU A 217 -1.59 -16.88 -6.54
C LEU A 217 -1.52 -16.52 -5.05
N THR A 218 -0.66 -15.57 -4.74
CA THR A 218 -0.57 -15.00 -3.38
C THR A 218 -1.41 -13.72 -3.30
N VAL A 219 -1.80 -13.32 -2.09
CA VAL A 219 -2.47 -12.02 -1.83
C VAL A 219 -1.65 -10.86 -2.40
N ARG A 220 -0.31 -10.98 -2.38
CA ARG A 220 0.61 -10.01 -2.97
C ARG A 220 0.35 -9.79 -4.47
N ALA A 221 -0.06 -10.81 -5.22
CA ALA A 221 -0.37 -10.67 -6.65
C ALA A 221 -1.53 -9.68 -6.91
N VAL A 222 -2.55 -9.67 -6.05
CA VAL A 222 -3.67 -8.70 -6.15
C VAL A 222 -3.15 -7.27 -5.96
N PHE A 223 -2.22 -7.08 -5.04
CA PHE A 223 -1.65 -5.76 -4.79
C PHE A 223 -0.72 -5.27 -5.90
N GLU A 224 -0.01 -6.17 -6.57
CA GLU A 224 0.88 -5.83 -7.67
C GLU A 224 0.14 -5.63 -9.00
N THR A 225 -0.89 -6.43 -9.26
CA THR A 225 -1.73 -6.34 -10.47
C THR A 225 -3.19 -6.44 -10.07
N PRO A 226 -3.83 -5.33 -9.67
CA PRO A 226 -5.17 -5.34 -9.07
C PRO A 226 -6.31 -5.53 -10.08
N THR A 227 -6.03 -5.48 -11.38
CA THR A 227 -7.05 -5.65 -12.43
C THR A 227 -7.27 -7.12 -12.77
N VAL A 228 -8.45 -7.44 -13.27
CA VAL A 228 -8.79 -8.79 -13.76
C VAL A 228 -7.79 -9.22 -14.85
N ALA A 229 -7.50 -8.35 -15.80
CA ALA A 229 -6.52 -8.58 -16.87
C ALA A 229 -5.11 -8.82 -16.34
N GLY A 230 -4.69 -8.01 -15.37
CA GLY A 230 -3.39 -8.10 -14.74
C GLY A 230 -3.22 -9.44 -14.01
N LEU A 231 -4.21 -9.86 -13.24
CA LEU A 231 -4.19 -11.20 -12.62
C LEU A 231 -4.25 -12.32 -13.65
N ALA A 232 -5.08 -12.22 -14.68
CA ALA A 232 -5.18 -13.23 -15.74
C ALA A 232 -3.82 -13.51 -16.40
N SER A 233 -3.03 -12.46 -16.66
CA SER A 233 -1.69 -12.59 -17.24
C SER A 233 -0.74 -13.42 -16.37
N ARG A 234 -0.89 -13.38 -15.04
CA ARG A 234 -0.07 -14.14 -14.09
C ARG A 234 -0.45 -15.62 -14.04
N ILE A 235 -1.71 -15.95 -14.29
CA ILE A 235 -2.20 -17.32 -14.35
C ILE A 235 -1.67 -18.01 -15.63
N GLY A 236 -1.66 -17.28 -16.75
CA GLY A 236 -1.15 -17.77 -18.03
C GLY A 236 0.37 -17.96 -18.11
N GLY A 237 1.15 -17.34 -17.22
CA GLY A 237 2.62 -17.42 -17.20
C GLY A 237 3.21 -18.62 -16.45
N THR A 238 2.40 -19.37 -15.70
CA THR A 238 2.89 -20.37 -14.74
C THR A 238 2.63 -21.81 -15.19
N ARG A 239 2.92 -22.12 -16.46
CA ARG A 239 2.98 -23.51 -16.94
C ARG A 239 4.15 -23.75 -17.90
N ALA A 240 5.36 -23.77 -17.35
CA ALA A 240 6.41 -24.62 -17.91
C ALA A 240 6.08 -26.07 -17.54
N ALA A 241 5.28 -26.74 -18.37
CA ALA A 241 5.14 -28.18 -18.30
C ALA A 241 6.42 -28.84 -18.85
N PRO A 242 6.98 -29.89 -18.20
CA PRO A 242 7.98 -30.72 -18.85
C PRO A 242 7.31 -31.48 -20.00
N ALA A 243 8.09 -31.68 -21.07
CA ALA A 243 7.66 -32.27 -22.33
C ALA A 243 6.90 -33.59 -22.14
N VAL A 244 5.78 -33.70 -22.86
CA VAL A 244 4.97 -34.91 -23.01
C VAL A 244 5.80 -35.98 -23.73
N GLY A 245 6.08 -37.07 -23.02
CA GLY A 245 6.42 -38.37 -23.62
C GLY A 245 5.14 -39.07 -24.07
N THR A 246 5.12 -39.50 -25.32
CA THR A 246 4.02 -40.18 -26.00
C THR A 246 3.78 -41.61 -25.48
N GLY A 247 2.50 -41.99 -25.38
CA GLY A 247 1.98 -43.35 -25.16
C GLY A 247 0.92 -43.32 -24.05
N GLY A 248 -0.31 -43.81 -24.16
CA GLY A 248 -1.03 -44.68 -25.08
C GLY A 248 -2.37 -45.00 -24.38
N ALA A 249 -3.41 -45.25 -25.17
CA ALA A 249 -4.84 -45.31 -24.80
C ALA A 249 -5.24 -46.18 -23.58
N ALA A 250 -6.31 -45.78 -22.87
CA ALA A 250 -7.59 -46.49 -22.76
C ALA A 250 -8.55 -45.79 -21.76
N GLY A 251 -9.85 -45.95 -21.98
CA GLY A 251 -10.92 -45.12 -21.40
C GLY A 251 -11.45 -45.50 -20.02
N GLY A 252 -12.34 -44.63 -19.51
CA GLY A 252 -13.11 -44.81 -18.27
C GLY A 252 -13.94 -43.56 -17.98
N GLY A 253 -15.27 -43.69 -17.96
CA GLY A 253 -16.25 -42.58 -17.87
C GLY A 253 -16.32 -41.85 -16.52
N PRO A 254 -17.20 -40.83 -16.41
CA PRO A 254 -17.14 -39.83 -15.34
C PRO A 254 -17.73 -40.33 -14.02
N THR A 255 -16.96 -40.22 -12.94
CA THR A 255 -17.44 -40.43 -11.57
C THR A 255 -17.87 -39.10 -10.96
N VAL A 256 -19.14 -39.01 -10.60
CA VAL A 256 -19.75 -37.88 -9.86
C VAL A 256 -19.25 -37.92 -8.41
N VAL A 257 -18.53 -36.88 -7.99
CA VAL A 257 -18.13 -36.69 -6.57
C VAL A 257 -19.08 -35.68 -5.93
N ARG A 258 -19.82 -36.12 -4.90
CA ARG A 258 -20.69 -35.28 -4.06
C ARG A 258 -19.85 -34.59 -2.96
N PRO A 259 -20.20 -33.36 -2.53
CA PRO A 259 -19.41 -32.61 -1.56
C PRO A 259 -19.56 -33.14 -0.14
N ALA A 260 -18.44 -33.27 0.57
CA ALA A 260 -18.39 -33.62 1.99
C ALA A 260 -18.65 -32.41 2.88
N ALA A 261 -19.38 -32.66 3.97
CA ALA A 261 -19.90 -31.66 4.90
C ALA A 261 -18.82 -30.96 5.74
N VAL A 262 -19.05 -29.67 5.96
CA VAL A 262 -18.30 -28.77 6.86
C VAL A 262 -18.46 -29.20 8.31
N VAL A 263 -17.34 -29.37 9.03
CA VAL A 263 -17.30 -29.51 10.49
C VAL A 263 -16.67 -28.26 11.10
N GLY A 264 -17.42 -27.58 11.96
CA GLY A 264 -17.03 -26.36 12.69
C GLY A 264 -16.05 -26.59 13.87
N PRO A 265 -15.66 -25.52 14.58
CA PRO A 265 -14.34 -25.39 15.21
C PRO A 265 -14.27 -25.97 16.63
N ARG A 266 -13.05 -26.38 17.04
CA ARG A 266 -12.71 -26.66 18.45
C ARG A 266 -11.94 -25.48 19.07
N PRO A 267 -12.24 -25.09 20.33
CA PRO A 267 -11.55 -24.01 21.01
C PRO A 267 -10.20 -24.48 21.58
N ILE A 268 -9.18 -23.63 21.55
CA ILE A 268 -7.91 -23.84 22.27
C ILE A 268 -7.90 -22.95 23.50
N ALA A 269 -7.64 -23.60 24.63
CA ALA A 269 -7.61 -23.02 25.96
C ALA A 269 -6.37 -22.15 26.23
N ARG A 270 -6.61 -21.23 27.17
CA ARG A 270 -5.72 -20.32 27.88
C ARG A 270 -4.55 -21.05 28.59
N ALA A 271 -3.34 -20.53 28.46
CA ALA A 271 -2.26 -20.72 29.42
C ALA A 271 -1.53 -19.39 29.65
N LEU A 272 -1.57 -18.93 30.91
CA LEU A 272 -0.81 -17.80 31.45
C LEU A 272 0.58 -18.30 31.88
N THR A 273 1.61 -17.49 31.67
CA THR A 273 2.85 -17.27 32.45
C THR A 273 3.74 -16.41 31.55
N GLY A 274 4.29 -15.25 31.92
CA GLY A 274 4.65 -14.73 33.22
C GLY A 274 6.17 -14.64 33.30
N VAL A 275 6.82 -13.70 32.60
CA VAL A 275 8.20 -13.25 32.88
C VAL A 275 8.32 -11.76 32.55
N GLN A 276 8.39 -10.94 33.60
CA GLN A 276 8.86 -9.56 33.58
C GLN A 276 10.35 -9.53 33.25
N HIS A 277 10.86 -8.56 32.49
CA HIS A 277 12.19 -7.94 32.67
C HIS A 277 12.16 -6.54 32.05
N GLY A 278 12.54 -5.53 32.84
CA GLY A 278 12.41 -4.12 32.52
C GLY A 278 13.54 -3.56 31.64
N GLY A 279 13.19 -2.53 30.87
CA GLY A 279 14.12 -1.67 30.14
C GLY A 279 13.48 -0.30 29.98
N GLY A 280 13.98 0.68 30.73
CA GLY A 280 13.42 2.04 30.81
C GLY A 280 13.64 2.84 29.53
N VAL A 281 12.57 3.49 29.07
CA VAL A 281 12.59 4.51 28.01
C VAL A 281 12.77 5.87 28.69
N ALA A 282 13.90 6.52 28.45
CA ALA A 282 14.10 7.91 28.86
C ALA A 282 13.60 8.84 27.75
N ALA A 283 12.54 9.58 28.02
CA ALA A 283 12.07 10.66 27.15
C ALA A 283 12.34 12.00 27.84
N ALA A 284 13.20 12.81 27.23
CA ALA A 284 13.64 14.09 27.76
C ALA A 284 12.71 15.22 27.28
N ARG A 285 12.38 16.14 28.19
CA ARG A 285 11.71 17.42 27.90
C ARG A 285 12.75 18.42 27.39
N ALA A 286 12.53 19.01 26.22
CA ALA A 286 13.13 20.28 25.87
C ALA A 286 12.15 21.40 26.25
N ALA A 287 12.64 22.40 26.99
CA ALA A 287 11.92 23.63 27.33
C ALA A 287 11.87 24.59 26.13
#